data_AF-A0A4Q6BLL6-F1
#
_entry.id   AF-A0A4Q6BLL6-F1
#
_cell.length_a   1.000
_cell.length_b   1.000
_cell.length_c   1.000
_cell.angle_alpha   90.00
_cell.angle_beta   90.00
_cell.angle_gamma   90.00
#
_symmetry.space_group_name_H-M   'P 1'
#
loop_
_entity.id
_entity.type
_entity.pdbx_description
1 polymer ?
#
loop_
_entity_poly.entity_id
_entity_poly.type
_entity_poly.pdbx_seq_one_letter_code
_entity_poly.pdbx_strand_id
1 'polypeptide(L)'
;MGEVISEYKILREVIFQVLEKNQPMKASERDIILDSIEQAVNDAAVKFAEVHAEIQKKFIDTLTHDLKNPIAAAMMNANLLQKSTLNHAQGRQAKRLVSSLNRVTGMVHDLLDAGRVRAGELIALEFVNTDLRMVLEEVVSEMRELHSNSIVLTTDQTVQGFWGAQGLRRAFENLLGNAVKYGDEKFPIQVSL
;
A
#
# COMPACT_ATOMS: atom_id res chain seq x y z
N MET A 1 -21.98 6.50 0.64
CA MET A 1 -22.89 5.82 -0.32
C MET A 1 -24.27 5.54 0.28
N GLY A 2 -24.37 4.93 1.47
CA GLY A 2 -25.67 4.69 2.12
C GLY A 2 -26.51 5.96 2.39
N GLU A 3 -25.84 7.06 2.74
CA GLU A 3 -26.48 8.36 2.99
C GLU A 3 -27.04 8.99 1.69
N VAL A 4 -26.27 8.95 0.60
CA VAL A 4 -26.70 9.42 -0.73
C VAL A 4 -27.90 8.63 -1.25
N ILE A 5 -27.89 7.30 -1.08
CA ILE A 5 -29.02 6.44 -1.47
C ILE A 5 -30.28 6.77 -0.63
N SER A 6 -30.11 7.08 0.65
CA SER A 6 -31.20 7.52 1.54
C SER A 6 -31.81 8.84 1.07
N GLU A 7 -30.98 9.84 0.79
CA GLU A 7 -31.44 11.16 0.31
C GLU A 7 -32.18 11.05 -1.03
N TYR A 8 -31.70 10.22 -1.96
CA TYR A 8 -32.39 9.98 -3.23
C TYR A 8 -33.73 9.28 -3.06
N LYS A 9 -33.84 8.34 -2.10
CA LYS A 9 -35.09 7.67 -1.81
C LYS A 9 -36.14 8.66 -1.29
N ILE A 10 -35.73 9.60 -0.43
CA ILE A 10 -36.57 10.69 0.07
C ILE A 10 -36.99 11.62 -1.07
N LEU A 11 -36.06 12.04 -1.93
CA LEU A 11 -36.35 12.89 -3.08
C LEU A 11 -37.38 12.24 -4.01
N ARG A 12 -37.22 10.95 -4.31
CA ARG A 12 -38.15 10.16 -5.12
C ARG A 12 -39.55 10.15 -4.51
N GLU A 13 -39.67 9.86 -3.21
CA GLU A 13 -40.95 9.84 -2.50
C GLU A 13 -41.65 11.20 -2.55
N VAL A 14 -40.90 12.30 -2.35
CA VAL A 14 -41.44 13.66 -2.41
C VAL A 14 -41.92 14.01 -3.82
N ILE A 15 -41.16 13.66 -4.86
CA ILE A 15 -41.55 13.92 -6.26
C ILE A 15 -42.88 13.25 -6.58
N PHE A 16 -43.03 11.97 -6.25
CA PHE A 16 -44.28 11.26 -6.53
C PHE A 16 -45.46 11.75 -5.69
N GLN A 17 -45.24 12.08 -4.41
CA GLN A 17 -46.28 12.71 -3.59
C GLN A 17 -46.79 14.03 -4.18
N VAL A 18 -45.89 14.86 -4.73
CA VAL A 18 -46.26 16.14 -5.34
C VAL A 18 -46.97 15.94 -6.69
N LEU A 19 -46.49 15.01 -7.52
CA LEU A 19 -47.07 14.73 -8.83
C LEU A 19 -48.48 14.13 -8.71
N GLU A 20 -48.67 13.12 -7.85
CA GLU A 20 -49.97 12.46 -7.65
C GLU A 20 -50.99 13.38 -6.96
N LYS A 21 -50.55 14.37 -6.18
CA LYS A 21 -51.44 15.38 -5.56
C LYS A 21 -52.09 16.31 -6.60
N ASN A 22 -51.44 16.55 -7.74
CA ASN A 22 -51.97 17.39 -8.81
C ASN A 22 -52.87 16.60 -9.76
N GLN A 23 -52.46 15.40 -10.18
CA GLN A 23 -53.26 14.52 -11.02
C GLN A 23 -52.79 13.05 -10.90
N PRO A 24 -53.70 12.05 -10.90
CA PRO A 24 -53.30 10.65 -10.93
C PRO A 24 -52.51 10.32 -12.20
N MET A 25 -51.27 9.86 -12.04
CA MET A 25 -50.41 9.44 -13.15
C MET A 25 -50.82 8.06 -13.68
N LYS A 26 -50.64 7.85 -14.99
CA LYS A 26 -50.73 6.50 -15.57
C LYS A 26 -49.51 5.67 -15.16
N ALA A 27 -49.70 4.36 -15.05
CA ALA A 27 -48.61 3.43 -14.73
C ALA A 27 -47.39 3.60 -15.65
N SER A 28 -47.62 3.73 -16.96
CA SER A 28 -46.53 3.94 -17.94
C SER A 28 -45.76 5.25 -17.73
N GLU A 29 -46.42 6.31 -17.30
CA GLU A 29 -45.76 7.60 -17.01
C GLU A 29 -44.94 7.51 -15.73
N ARG A 30 -45.45 6.77 -14.73
CA ARG A 30 -44.75 6.50 -13.48
C ARG A 30 -43.49 5.68 -13.72
N ASP A 31 -43.57 4.64 -14.53
CA ASP A 31 -42.45 3.74 -14.83
C ASP A 31 -41.33 4.49 -15.57
N ILE A 32 -41.67 5.32 -16.58
CA ILE A 32 -40.67 6.14 -17.29
C ILE A 32 -39.93 7.09 -16.35
N ILE A 33 -40.64 7.73 -15.41
CA ILE A 33 -40.02 8.63 -14.42
C ILE A 33 -39.16 7.85 -13.44
N LEU A 34 -39.61 6.68 -12.97
CA LEU A 34 -38.84 5.81 -12.09
C LEU A 34 -37.53 5.37 -12.75
N ASP A 35 -37.61 4.84 -13.98
CA ASP A 35 -36.46 4.38 -14.73
C ASP A 35 -35.46 5.53 -14.98
N SER A 36 -35.96 6.72 -15.32
CA SER A 36 -35.11 7.90 -15.55
C SER A 36 -34.40 8.36 -14.27
N ILE A 37 -35.09 8.33 -13.12
CA ILE A 37 -34.51 8.67 -11.82
C ILE A 37 -33.48 7.61 -11.41
N GLU A 38 -33.81 6.33 -11.55
CA GLU A 38 -32.90 5.23 -11.21
C GLU A 38 -31.64 5.27 -12.08
N GLN A 39 -31.78 5.53 -13.38
CA GLN A 39 -30.65 5.71 -14.29
C GLN A 39 -29.78 6.90 -13.87
N ALA A 40 -30.39 8.06 -13.59
CA ALA A 40 -29.65 9.25 -13.16
C ALA A 40 -28.92 9.03 -11.82
N VAL A 41 -29.52 8.29 -10.89
CA VAL A 41 -28.90 7.91 -9.61
C VAL A 41 -27.70 7.00 -9.84
N ASN A 42 -27.85 5.98 -10.68
CA ASN A 42 -26.77 5.07 -11.01
C ASN A 42 -25.61 5.81 -11.68
N ASP A 43 -25.90 6.67 -12.66
CA ASP A 43 -24.89 7.47 -13.34
C ASP A 43 -24.17 8.41 -12.37
N ALA A 44 -24.91 9.08 -11.47
CA ALA A 44 -24.33 9.93 -10.44
C ALA A 44 -23.46 9.15 -9.45
N ALA A 45 -23.90 7.97 -9.02
CA ALA A 45 -23.15 7.11 -8.10
C ALA A 45 -21.85 6.60 -8.74
N VAL A 46 -21.90 6.19 -10.01
CA VAL A 46 -20.71 5.80 -10.80
C VAL A 46 -19.77 6.98 -10.92
N LYS A 47 -20.26 8.15 -11.35
CA LYS A 47 -19.42 9.35 -11.51
C LYS A 47 -18.79 9.79 -10.20
N PHE A 48 -19.53 9.74 -9.10
CA PHE A 48 -19.03 10.05 -7.77
C PHE A 48 -17.90 9.09 -7.37
N ALA A 49 -18.08 7.79 -7.59
CA ALA A 49 -17.05 6.79 -7.32
C ALA A 49 -15.78 7.03 -8.16
N GLU A 50 -15.93 7.32 -9.46
CA GLU A 50 -14.81 7.66 -10.36
C GLU A 50 -14.04 8.90 -9.87
N VAL A 51 -14.75 10.00 -9.55
CA VAL A 51 -14.13 11.24 -9.06
C VAL A 51 -13.42 11.00 -7.73
N HIS A 52 -14.02 10.24 -6.82
CA HIS A 52 -13.39 9.90 -5.54
C HIS A 52 -12.11 9.07 -5.74
N ALA A 53 -12.13 8.08 -6.65
CA ALA A 53 -10.96 7.29 -6.97
C ALA A 53 -9.84 8.16 -7.58
N GLU A 54 -10.17 9.05 -8.51
CA GLU A 54 -9.25 10.02 -9.12
C GLU A 54 -8.60 10.95 -8.08
N ILE A 55 -9.40 11.49 -7.14
CA ILE A 55 -8.90 12.34 -6.05
C ILE A 55 -7.96 11.56 -5.13
N GLN A 56 -8.37 10.35 -4.73
CA GLN A 56 -7.57 9.49 -3.87
C GLN A 56 -6.24 9.14 -4.55
N LYS A 57 -6.27 8.80 -5.84
CA LYS A 57 -5.06 8.55 -6.64
C LYS A 57 -4.11 9.75 -6.65
N LYS A 58 -4.60 10.94 -7.03
CA LYS A 58 -3.79 12.17 -7.06
C LYS A 58 -3.20 12.51 -5.70
N PHE A 59 -3.96 12.31 -4.63
CA PHE A 59 -3.48 12.51 -3.27
C PHE A 59 -2.32 11.56 -2.92
N ILE A 60 -2.45 10.27 -3.24
CA ILE A 60 -1.41 9.25 -3.02
C ILE A 60 -0.15 9.57 -3.84
N ASP A 61 -0.29 9.92 -5.12
CA ASP A 61 0.85 10.23 -5.98
C ASP A 61 1.59 11.51 -5.52
N THR A 62 0.85 12.56 -5.13
CA THR A 62 1.45 13.81 -4.62
C THR A 62 2.21 13.55 -3.31
N LEU A 63 1.59 12.85 -2.35
CA LEU A 63 2.24 12.47 -1.10
C LEU A 63 3.48 11.61 -1.33
N THR A 64 3.45 10.70 -2.31
CA THR A 64 4.61 9.88 -2.67
C THR A 64 5.80 10.76 -3.00
N HIS A 65 5.59 11.70 -3.92
CA HIS A 65 6.63 12.60 -4.38
C HIS A 65 7.16 13.47 -3.24
N ASP A 66 6.27 14.06 -2.46
CA ASP A 66 6.62 15.01 -1.40
C ASP A 66 7.29 14.34 -0.20
N LEU A 67 7.04 13.04 0.05
CA LEU A 67 7.74 12.27 1.08
C LEU A 67 9.06 11.69 0.58
N LYS A 68 9.16 11.30 -0.69
CA LYS A 68 10.37 10.68 -1.26
C LYS A 68 11.58 11.62 -1.18
N ASN A 69 11.37 12.91 -1.47
CA ASN A 69 12.44 13.92 -1.46
C ASN A 69 13.08 14.15 -0.08
N PRO A 70 12.33 14.46 0.99
CA PRO A 70 12.91 14.67 2.31
C PRO A 70 13.50 13.38 2.90
N ILE A 71 12.91 12.21 2.62
CA ILE A 71 13.47 10.92 3.02
C ILE A 71 14.81 10.67 2.33
N ALA A 72 14.91 10.91 1.02
CA ALA A 72 16.16 10.76 0.28
C ALA A 72 17.25 11.72 0.80
N ALA A 73 16.90 12.96 1.11
CA ALA A 73 17.82 13.93 1.71
C ALA A 73 18.29 13.50 3.11
N ALA A 74 17.36 13.03 3.97
CA ALA A 74 17.70 12.50 5.29
C ALA A 74 18.62 11.27 5.20
N MET A 75 18.34 10.37 4.26
CA MET A 75 19.14 9.17 4.00
C MET A 75 20.55 9.52 3.52
N MET A 76 20.67 10.49 2.60
CA MET A 76 21.96 11.00 2.14
C MET A 76 22.78 11.56 3.30
N ASN A 77 22.18 12.39 4.16
CA ASN A 77 22.86 12.94 5.33
C ASN A 77 23.27 11.86 6.34
N ALA A 78 22.40 10.87 6.58
CA ALA A 78 22.69 9.75 7.47
C ALA A 78 23.87 8.89 6.95
N ASN A 79 23.94 8.66 5.64
CA ASN A 79 25.05 7.96 5.00
C ASN A 79 26.37 8.77 5.05
N LEU A 80 26.32 10.09 4.89
CA LEU A 80 27.51 10.95 5.06
C LEU A 80 28.02 10.93 6.51
N LEU A 81 27.12 10.97 7.49
CA LEU A 81 27.43 10.80 8.90
C LEU A 81 28.14 9.46 9.14
N GLN A 82 27.62 8.37 8.57
CA GLN A 82 28.21 7.04 8.73
C GLN A 82 29.62 6.92 8.15
N LYS A 83 29.95 7.67 7.09
CA LYS A 83 31.28 7.72 6.46
C LYS A 83 32.27 8.66 7.16
N SER A 84 31.81 9.42 8.16
CA SER A 84 32.65 10.35 8.90
C SER A 84 33.44 9.64 10.01
N THR A 85 34.52 10.27 10.50
CA THR A 85 35.25 9.77 11.66
C THR A 85 34.41 9.98 12.92
N LEU A 86 33.65 8.95 13.29
CA LEU A 86 32.76 8.95 14.45
C LEU A 86 33.39 8.19 15.61
N ASN A 87 33.15 8.64 16.84
CA ASN A 87 33.42 7.80 18.00
C ASN A 87 32.46 6.59 18.06
N HIS A 88 32.77 5.58 18.87
CA HIS A 88 31.95 4.35 18.94
C HIS A 88 30.47 4.60 19.27
N ALA A 89 30.14 5.60 20.10
CA ALA A 89 28.76 5.92 20.43
C ALA A 89 28.02 6.59 19.25
N GLN A 90 28.69 7.53 18.57
CA GLN A 90 28.19 8.21 17.39
C GLN A 90 27.99 7.25 16.22
N GLY A 91 28.91 6.31 15.99
CA GLY A 91 28.77 5.28 14.96
C GLY A 91 27.55 4.38 15.18
N ARG A 92 27.27 4.00 16.44
CA ARG A 92 26.03 3.26 16.78
C ARG A 92 24.78 4.08 16.55
N GLN A 93 24.80 5.38 16.88
CA GLN A 93 23.66 6.28 16.62
C GLN A 93 23.42 6.49 15.12
N ALA A 94 24.46 6.67 14.31
CA ALA A 94 24.35 6.80 12.86
C ALA A 94 23.75 5.54 12.22
N LYS A 95 24.19 4.33 12.64
CA LYS A 95 23.59 3.06 12.19
C LYS A 95 22.09 2.98 12.54
N ARG A 96 21.70 3.37 13.76
CA ARG A 96 20.28 3.40 14.18
C ARG A 96 19.45 4.40 13.38
N LEU A 97 20.02 5.56 13.03
CA LEU A 97 19.36 6.57 12.21
C LEU A 97 19.09 6.04 10.80
N VAL A 98 20.10 5.45 10.14
CA VAL A 98 19.96 4.82 8.82
C VAL A 98 18.89 3.73 8.84
N SER A 99 18.95 2.81 9.81
CA SER A 99 17.95 1.75 9.98
C SER A 99 16.53 2.31 10.19
N SER A 100 16.39 3.39 10.96
CA SER A 100 15.10 4.04 11.19
C SER A 100 14.57 4.72 9.93
N LEU A 101 15.43 5.36 9.14
CA LEU A 101 15.05 5.96 7.86
C LEU A 101 14.60 4.90 6.86
N ASN A 102 15.33 3.79 6.75
CA ASN A 102 14.91 2.64 5.92
C ASN A 102 13.52 2.12 6.32
N ARG A 103 13.27 1.97 7.63
CA ARG A 103 11.96 1.56 8.13
C ARG A 103 10.86 2.55 7.74
N VAL A 104 11.12 3.85 7.85
CA VAL A 104 10.15 4.89 7.45
C VAL A 104 9.91 4.87 5.94
N THR A 105 10.96 4.71 5.14
CA THR A 105 10.82 4.55 3.68
C THR A 105 9.95 3.35 3.32
N GLY A 106 10.15 2.20 3.98
CA GLY A 106 9.33 1.01 3.82
C GLY A 106 7.87 1.26 4.18
N MET A 107 7.59 1.86 5.35
CA MET A 107 6.23 2.19 5.78
C MET A 107 5.51 3.15 4.83
N VAL A 108 6.23 4.14 4.28
CA VAL A 108 5.68 5.03 3.25
C VAL A 108 5.33 4.24 2.01
N HIS A 109 6.24 3.37 1.53
CA HIS A 109 5.96 2.53 0.37
C HIS A 109 4.75 1.60 0.60
N ASP A 110 4.63 0.97 1.78
CA ASP A 110 3.49 0.12 2.14
C ASP A 110 2.17 0.91 2.13
N LEU A 111 2.17 2.13 2.68
CA LEU A 111 1.00 3.00 2.72
C LEU A 111 0.54 3.38 1.31
N LEU A 112 1.48 3.68 0.42
CA LEU A 112 1.22 4.04 -0.97
C LEU A 112 0.68 2.86 -1.77
N ASP A 113 1.29 1.67 -1.62
CA ASP A 113 0.81 0.44 -2.25
C ASP A 113 -0.61 0.10 -1.79
N ALA A 114 -0.89 0.20 -0.49
CA ALA A 114 -2.23 0.00 0.04
C ALA A 114 -3.22 1.05 -0.47
N GLY A 115 -2.76 2.28 -0.71
CA GLY A 115 -3.53 3.34 -1.38
C GLY A 115 -3.94 2.94 -2.80
N ARG A 116 -2.97 2.49 -3.61
CA ARG A 116 -3.18 2.07 -5.00
C ARG A 116 -4.09 0.85 -5.13
N VAL A 117 -3.87 -0.18 -4.31
CA VAL A 117 -4.71 -1.39 -4.29
C VAL A 117 -6.16 -1.04 -3.94
N ARG A 118 -6.40 -0.16 -2.96
CA ARG A 118 -7.76 0.30 -2.62
C ARG A 118 -8.42 1.11 -3.74
N ALA A 119 -7.63 1.82 -4.55
CA ALA A 119 -8.12 2.52 -5.73
C ALA A 119 -8.37 1.58 -6.93
N GLY A 120 -8.16 0.26 -6.78
CA GLY A 120 -8.34 -0.72 -7.84
C GLY A 120 -7.20 -0.75 -8.86
N GLU A 121 -6.08 -0.11 -8.56
CA GLU A 121 -4.92 -0.09 -9.45
C GLU A 121 -4.04 -1.32 -9.25
N LEU A 122 -3.53 -1.84 -10.37
CA LEU A 122 -2.49 -2.87 -10.34
C LEU A 122 -1.16 -2.23 -9.94
N ILE A 123 -0.50 -2.80 -8.93
CA ILE A 123 0.90 -2.44 -8.63
C ILE A 123 1.75 -3.01 -9.77
N ALA A 124 2.40 -2.14 -10.53
CA ALA A 124 3.34 -2.55 -11.56
C ALA A 124 4.53 -3.27 -10.91
N LEU A 125 4.64 -4.58 -11.13
CA LEU A 125 5.80 -5.36 -10.74
C LEU A 125 6.80 -5.35 -11.89
N GLU A 126 7.99 -4.85 -11.64
CA GLU A 126 9.10 -4.97 -12.57
C GLU A 126 9.74 -6.35 -12.42
N PHE A 127 9.59 -7.18 -13.45
CA PHE A 127 10.20 -8.50 -13.50
C PHE A 127 11.58 -8.40 -14.15
N VAL A 128 12.60 -8.83 -13.43
CA VAL A 128 13.99 -8.88 -13.90
C VAL A 128 14.50 -10.30 -13.86
N ASN A 129 15.35 -10.67 -14.82
CA ASN A 129 16.03 -11.95 -14.79
C ASN A 129 17.09 -11.93 -13.67
N THR A 130 16.88 -12.71 -12.61
CA THR A 130 17.76 -12.75 -11.45
C THR A 130 17.72 -14.11 -10.75
N ASP A 131 18.71 -14.37 -9.90
CA ASP A 131 18.69 -15.49 -8.96
C ASP A 131 17.90 -15.09 -7.71
N LEU A 132 16.78 -15.76 -7.45
CA LEU A 132 16.00 -15.51 -6.23
C LEU A 132 16.82 -15.80 -4.96
N ARG A 133 17.79 -16.72 -5.05
CA ARG A 133 18.70 -17.01 -3.94
C ARG A 133 19.45 -15.77 -3.49
N MET A 134 20.02 -15.00 -4.43
CA MET A 134 20.79 -13.80 -4.09
C MET A 134 19.95 -12.78 -3.33
N VAL A 135 18.68 -12.61 -3.76
CA VAL A 135 17.74 -11.69 -3.07
C VAL A 135 17.49 -12.15 -1.64
N LEU A 136 17.26 -13.44 -1.43
CA LEU A 136 17.00 -13.99 -0.10
C LEU A 136 18.24 -13.95 0.81
N GLU A 137 19.43 -14.24 0.27
CA GLU A 137 20.71 -14.16 0.98
C GLU A 137 20.99 -12.73 1.48
N GLU A 138 20.76 -11.73 0.63
CA GLU A 138 20.92 -10.32 0.99
C GLU A 138 20.00 -9.94 2.14
N VAL A 139 18.70 -10.27 2.05
CA VAL A 139 17.73 -9.98 3.11
C VAL A 139 18.10 -10.68 4.42
N VAL A 140 18.47 -11.97 4.38
CA VAL A 140 18.88 -12.71 5.59
C VAL A 140 20.14 -12.11 6.20
N SER A 141 21.11 -11.68 5.38
CA SER A 141 22.32 -11.00 5.86
C SER A 141 21.99 -9.70 6.58
N GLU A 142 21.15 -8.85 6.00
CA GLU A 142 20.70 -7.60 6.62
C GLU A 142 19.96 -7.85 7.94
N MET A 143 19.06 -8.84 7.97
CA MET A 143 18.29 -9.17 9.16
C MET A 143 19.16 -9.71 10.30
N ARG A 144 20.22 -10.47 9.99
CA ARG A 144 21.22 -10.94 10.96
C ARG A 144 22.05 -9.79 11.54
N GLU A 145 22.29 -8.72 10.77
CA GLU A 145 23.00 -7.54 11.28
C GLU A 145 22.11 -6.67 12.18
N LEU A 146 20.81 -6.61 11.88
CA LEU A 146 19.85 -5.77 12.60
C LEU A 146 19.31 -6.42 13.87
N HIS A 147 19.31 -7.75 13.95
CA HIS A 147 18.67 -8.51 15.03
C HIS A 147 19.60 -9.58 15.61
N SER A 148 19.50 -9.81 16.92
CA SER A 148 20.29 -10.81 17.64
C SER A 148 19.79 -12.25 17.49
N ASN A 149 18.61 -12.45 16.87
CA ASN A 149 18.01 -13.78 16.72
C ASN A 149 18.83 -14.64 15.76
N SER A 150 18.92 -15.94 16.06
CA SER A 150 19.56 -16.90 15.17
C SER A 150 18.68 -17.13 13.93
N ILE A 151 19.11 -16.65 12.77
CA ILE A 151 18.46 -16.92 11.49
C ILE A 151 19.31 -17.93 10.73
N VAL A 152 18.73 -19.07 10.35
CA VAL A 152 19.39 -20.15 9.61
C VAL A 152 18.80 -20.21 8.20
N LEU A 153 19.62 -19.87 7.21
CA LEU A 153 19.27 -20.00 5.80
C LEU A 153 19.84 -21.30 5.25
N THR A 154 18.97 -22.13 4.68
CA THR A 154 19.31 -23.35 3.95
C THR A 154 18.97 -23.13 2.48
N THR A 155 19.98 -23.07 1.62
CA THR A 155 19.80 -22.98 0.17
C THR A 155 20.88 -23.80 -0.51
N ASP A 156 20.48 -24.72 -1.38
CA ASP A 156 21.33 -25.60 -2.17
C ASP A 156 21.12 -25.41 -3.68
N GLN A 157 20.04 -24.75 -4.10
CA GLN A 157 19.68 -24.57 -5.52
C GLN A 157 19.56 -23.12 -5.98
N THR A 158 20.12 -22.85 -7.18
CA THR A 158 20.07 -21.54 -7.82
C THR A 158 18.72 -21.45 -8.51
N VAL A 159 17.97 -20.39 -8.23
CA VAL A 159 16.59 -20.23 -8.68
C VAL A 159 16.54 -19.05 -9.65
N GLN A 160 17.06 -19.29 -10.85
CA GLN A 160 17.05 -18.31 -11.94
C GLN A 160 15.66 -18.16 -12.54
N GLY A 161 15.25 -16.92 -12.78
CA GLY A 161 13.97 -16.64 -13.42
C GLY A 161 13.68 -15.15 -13.52
N PHE A 162 12.54 -14.84 -14.12
CA PHE A 162 12.00 -13.49 -14.13
C PHE A 162 11.20 -13.26 -12.84
N TRP A 163 11.76 -12.46 -11.93
CA TRP A 163 11.19 -12.23 -10.61
C TRP A 163 10.91 -10.74 -10.39
N GLY A 164 9.82 -10.46 -9.68
CA GLY A 164 9.57 -9.14 -9.08
C GLY A 164 10.49 -8.92 -7.88
N ALA A 165 11.79 -8.78 -8.12
CA ALA A 165 12.84 -8.88 -7.09
C ALA A 165 12.61 -7.94 -5.90
N GLN A 166 12.22 -6.68 -6.14
CA GLN A 166 11.92 -5.73 -5.07
C GLN A 166 10.68 -6.13 -4.25
N GLY A 167 9.64 -6.65 -4.91
CA GLY A 167 8.43 -7.12 -4.24
C GLY A 167 8.71 -8.33 -3.35
N LEU A 168 9.50 -9.29 -3.87
CA LEU A 168 9.93 -10.46 -3.10
C LEU A 168 10.86 -10.08 -1.94
N ARG A 169 11.81 -9.15 -2.14
CA ARG A 169 12.65 -8.61 -1.06
C ARG A 169 11.81 -8.09 0.09
N ARG A 170 10.83 -7.21 -0.20
CA ARG A 170 9.90 -6.66 0.80
C ARG A 170 9.05 -7.74 1.46
N ALA A 171 8.58 -8.73 0.70
CA ALA A 171 7.85 -9.85 1.28
C ALA A 171 8.72 -10.63 2.27
N PHE A 172 9.97 -10.92 1.92
CA PHE A 172 10.92 -11.62 2.80
C PHE A 172 11.25 -10.81 4.05
N GLU A 173 11.52 -9.50 3.91
CA GLU A 173 11.73 -8.59 5.03
C GLU A 173 10.54 -8.58 6.00
N ASN A 174 9.31 -8.53 5.46
CA ASN A 174 8.10 -8.53 6.27
C ASN A 174 7.91 -9.85 7.02
N LEU A 175 8.12 -10.99 6.34
CA LEU A 175 8.00 -12.31 6.96
C LEU A 175 9.08 -12.53 8.02
N LEU A 176 10.33 -12.20 7.72
CA LEU A 176 11.44 -12.29 8.67
C LEU A 176 11.28 -11.31 9.83
N GLY A 177 10.84 -10.09 9.56
CA GLY A 177 10.56 -9.08 10.57
C GLY A 177 9.46 -9.54 11.53
N ASN A 178 8.41 -10.18 11.01
CA ASN A 178 7.38 -10.81 11.83
C ASN A 178 7.94 -11.99 12.63
N ALA A 179 8.75 -12.86 12.03
CA ALA A 179 9.38 -13.97 12.73
C ALA A 179 10.31 -13.51 13.86
N VAL A 180 11.06 -12.42 13.68
CA VAL A 180 11.87 -11.82 14.75
C VAL A 180 11.00 -11.21 15.84
N LYS A 181 9.94 -10.50 15.47
CA LYS A 181 9.09 -9.78 16.42
C LYS A 181 8.20 -10.69 17.26
N TYR A 182 7.70 -11.77 16.67
CA TYR A 182 6.70 -12.65 17.27
C TYR A 182 7.20 -14.07 17.53
N GLY A 183 8.38 -14.43 17.03
CA GLY A 183 9.00 -15.72 17.28
C GLY A 183 9.60 -15.83 18.68
N ASP A 184 9.75 -17.07 19.16
CA ASP A 184 10.43 -17.36 20.41
C ASP A 184 11.95 -17.29 20.19
N GLU A 185 12.64 -16.41 20.93
CA GLU A 185 14.09 -16.20 20.86
C GLU A 185 14.91 -17.48 21.11
N LYS A 186 14.32 -18.50 21.76
CA LYS A 186 14.97 -19.79 22.01
C LYS A 186 15.14 -20.65 20.75
N PHE A 187 14.36 -20.40 19.71
CA PHE A 187 14.38 -21.19 18.49
C PHE A 187 14.90 -20.35 17.31
N PRO A 188 15.78 -20.92 16.47
CA PRO A 188 16.26 -20.21 15.30
C PRO A 188 15.12 -20.04 14.28
N ILE A 189 15.10 -18.91 13.60
CA ILE A 189 14.24 -18.68 12.44
C ILE A 189 14.85 -19.45 11.27
N GLN A 190 14.13 -20.47 10.79
CA GLN A 190 14.56 -21.29 9.66
C GLN A 190 14.00 -20.72 8.35
N VAL A 191 14.87 -20.53 7.38
CA VAL A 191 14.55 -20.08 6.03
C VAL A 191 15.08 -21.12 5.06
N SER A 192 14.23 -21.60 4.15
CA SER A 192 14.60 -22.54 3.10
C SER A 192 14.12 -22.02 1.75
N LEU A 193 14.98 -22.12 0.74
CA LEU A 193 14.64 -21.86 -0.66
C LEU A 193 14.57 -23.18 -1.43
#